data_AF-A0AAD6TV65-F1
#
_entry.id   AF-A0AAD6TV65-F1
#
_cell.length_a   1.000
_cell.length_b   1.000
_cell.length_c   1.000
_cell.angle_alpha   90.00
_cell.angle_beta   90.00
_cell.angle_gamma   90.00
#
_symmetry.space_group_name_H-M   'P 1'
#
loop_
_entity.id
_entity.type
_entity.pdbx_description
1 polymer ?
#
loop_
_entity_poly.entity_id
_entity_poly.type
_entity_poly.pdbx_seq_one_letter_code
_entity_poly.pdbx_strand_id
1 'polypeptide(L)'
;MYQGKPVVVQTSNFGGAQDTPFNDNEEASKFPDTERMIDPQHPIQQMQISSGWAVDAITTTYRMSDGSTKALARGSKIPSGSPNTKVVTLSDNEVITQICGFAGPYSYYKKSLLIQMMLVITDKSTGKIRTAGPFGGGNGTAQGTFFSVSSPLALAGFHSPDSPQVGMAGLSIVKSSMVE
;
A
#
# COMPACT_ATOMS: atom_id res chain seq x y z
N MET A 1 -11.20 -25.04 -14.31
CA MET A 1 -11.23 -25.49 -12.91
C MET A 1 -10.37 -24.54 -12.08
N TYR A 2 -10.94 -23.92 -11.05
CA TYR A 2 -10.31 -22.95 -10.13
C TYR A 2 -9.96 -23.59 -8.77
N GLN A 3 -9.77 -24.91 -8.72
CA GLN A 3 -9.42 -25.58 -7.46
C GLN A 3 -7.94 -25.32 -7.13
N GLY A 4 -7.68 -24.85 -5.91
CA GLY A 4 -6.34 -24.56 -5.39
C GLY A 4 -5.79 -23.15 -5.67
N LYS A 5 -6.56 -22.26 -6.31
CA LYS A 5 -6.13 -20.87 -6.54
C LYS A 5 -6.67 -19.95 -5.43
N PRO A 6 -5.85 -19.06 -4.85
CA PRO A 6 -6.34 -18.07 -3.90
C PRO A 6 -7.42 -17.21 -4.53
N VAL A 7 -8.57 -17.08 -3.86
CA VAL A 7 -9.53 -16.02 -4.20
C VAL A 7 -8.98 -14.72 -3.64
N VAL A 8 -8.68 -13.78 -4.53
CA VAL A 8 -8.28 -12.42 -4.16
C VAL A 8 -9.48 -11.49 -4.24
N VAL A 9 -9.62 -10.62 -3.24
CA VAL A 9 -10.68 -9.60 -3.17
C VAL A 9 -10.00 -8.25 -3.08
N GLN A 10 -10.40 -7.31 -3.94
CA GLN A 10 -9.98 -5.93 -3.85
C GLN A 10 -11.06 -5.11 -3.13
N THR A 11 -10.67 -4.26 -2.17
CA THR A 11 -11.60 -3.31 -1.55
C THR A 11 -12.08 -2.26 -2.54
N SER A 12 -13.11 -1.50 -2.17
CA SER A 12 -13.38 -0.22 -2.82
C SER A 12 -12.16 0.70 -2.79
N ASN A 13 -12.06 1.60 -3.76
CA ASN A 13 -11.03 2.64 -3.79
C ASN A 13 -11.32 3.73 -2.76
N PHE A 14 -10.30 4.08 -1.98
CA PHE A 14 -10.29 5.21 -1.05
C PHE A 14 -9.58 6.39 -1.70
N GLY A 15 -10.24 7.55 -1.78
CA GLY A 15 -9.70 8.73 -2.46
C GLY A 15 -10.24 8.92 -3.87
N GLY A 16 -9.41 9.44 -4.77
CA GLY A 16 -9.74 9.66 -6.18
C GLY A 16 -9.50 8.41 -7.04
N ALA A 17 -10.24 8.33 -8.15
CA ALA A 17 -10.05 7.33 -9.20
C ALA A 17 -9.51 7.99 -10.50
N GLN A 18 -8.78 9.09 -10.35
CA GLN A 18 -8.22 9.86 -11.45
C GLN A 18 -6.84 9.29 -11.81
N ASP A 19 -6.42 9.45 -13.07
CA ASP A 19 -5.10 9.05 -13.58
C ASP A 19 -4.90 7.52 -13.76
N THR A 20 -3.67 7.04 -13.59
CA THR A 20 -3.25 5.69 -14.00
C THR A 20 -3.67 4.65 -12.96
N PRO A 21 -4.48 3.64 -13.32
CA PRO A 21 -4.79 2.55 -12.42
C PRO A 21 -3.57 1.65 -12.21
N PHE A 22 -3.46 1.05 -11.03
CA PHE A 22 -2.45 0.03 -10.74
C PHE A 22 -3.02 -1.10 -9.91
N ASN A 23 -2.41 -2.28 -10.05
CA ASN A 23 -2.67 -3.45 -9.23
C ASN A 23 -1.35 -4.20 -9.03
N ASP A 24 -0.80 -4.11 -7.82
CA ASP A 24 0.50 -4.73 -7.50
C ASP A 24 0.42 -6.25 -7.48
N ASN A 25 -0.73 -6.83 -7.13
CA ASN A 25 -0.90 -8.28 -7.19
C ASN A 25 -0.78 -8.76 -8.64
N GLU A 26 -1.48 -8.12 -9.57
CA GLU A 26 -1.40 -8.45 -11.00
C GLU A 26 0.02 -8.24 -11.55
N GLU A 27 0.65 -7.11 -11.26
CA GLU A 27 1.99 -6.79 -11.81
C GLU A 27 3.12 -7.64 -11.20
N ALA A 28 3.03 -7.96 -9.90
CA ALA A 28 4.05 -8.77 -9.24
C ALA A 28 3.95 -10.26 -9.59
N SER A 29 2.72 -10.80 -9.63
CA SER A 29 2.49 -12.23 -9.81
C SER A 29 2.17 -12.64 -11.25
N LYS A 30 1.89 -11.69 -12.16
CA LYS A 30 1.25 -11.98 -13.46
C LYS A 30 -0.02 -12.83 -13.29
N PHE A 31 -0.78 -12.57 -12.22
CA PHE A 31 -2.00 -13.31 -11.89
C PHE A 31 -2.87 -13.50 -13.14
N PRO A 32 -3.40 -14.71 -13.42
CA PRO A 32 -3.47 -15.88 -12.53
C PRO A 32 -2.34 -16.91 -12.72
N ASP A 33 -1.15 -16.48 -13.17
CA ASP A 33 0.05 -17.33 -13.12
C ASP A 33 0.33 -17.77 -11.68
N THR A 34 0.34 -19.08 -11.45
CA THR A 34 0.37 -19.68 -10.11
C THR A 34 1.76 -20.06 -9.64
N GLU A 35 2.76 -20.02 -10.53
CA GLU A 35 4.12 -20.41 -10.16
C GLU A 35 4.84 -19.31 -9.37
N ARG A 36 4.37 -18.06 -9.47
CA ARG A 36 4.98 -16.91 -8.82
C ARG A 36 3.94 -15.99 -8.21
N MET A 37 3.56 -16.24 -6.96
CA MET A 37 2.56 -15.45 -6.24
C MET A 37 3.23 -14.56 -5.20
N ILE A 38 2.55 -13.49 -4.75
CA ILE A 38 2.94 -12.82 -3.50
C ILE A 38 2.70 -13.80 -2.36
N ASP A 39 3.65 -13.92 -1.44
CA ASP A 39 3.54 -14.79 -0.26
C ASP A 39 2.34 -14.35 0.59
N PRO A 40 1.28 -15.18 0.73
CA PRO A 40 0.11 -14.79 1.50
C PRO A 40 0.36 -14.72 3.01
N GLN A 41 1.42 -15.35 3.53
CA GLN A 41 1.74 -15.37 4.97
C GLN A 41 2.61 -14.18 5.40
N HIS A 42 3.46 -13.65 4.51
CA HIS A 42 4.37 -12.53 4.76
C HIS A 42 4.53 -11.60 3.55
N PRO A 43 3.43 -11.05 3.00
CA PRO A 43 3.42 -10.47 1.67
C PRO A 43 4.37 -9.29 1.49
N ILE A 44 4.54 -8.46 2.52
CA ILE A 44 5.28 -7.20 2.43
C ILE A 44 6.54 -7.28 3.30
N GLN A 45 7.70 -7.08 2.68
CA GLN A 45 9.00 -6.98 3.36
C GLN A 45 9.32 -5.54 3.77
N GLN A 46 8.99 -4.58 2.91
CA GLN A 46 9.35 -3.20 3.10
C GLN A 46 8.38 -2.27 2.40
N MET A 47 8.10 -1.11 3.01
CA MET A 47 7.44 0.01 2.34
C MET A 47 8.29 1.27 2.46
N GLN A 48 8.63 1.88 1.33
CA GLN A 48 9.22 3.21 1.26
C GLN A 48 8.12 4.20 0.89
N ILE A 49 7.83 5.15 1.76
CA ILE A 49 6.69 6.06 1.63
C ILE A 49 7.22 7.49 1.62
N SER A 50 6.95 8.23 0.55
CA SER A 50 7.20 9.67 0.45
C SER A 50 5.90 10.41 0.72
N SER A 51 5.94 11.40 1.62
CA SER A 51 4.76 12.17 1.96
C SER A 51 5.07 13.56 2.49
N GLY A 52 4.23 14.54 2.12
CA GLY A 52 4.15 15.86 2.74
C GLY A 52 2.77 16.09 3.35
N TRP A 53 1.98 16.96 2.72
CA TRP A 53 0.59 17.23 3.12
C TRP A 53 -0.36 16.09 2.78
N ALA A 54 -0.02 15.32 1.75
CA ALA A 54 -0.67 14.06 1.38
C ALA A 54 0.40 12.97 1.15
N VAL A 55 -0.02 11.74 0.87
CA VAL A 55 0.92 10.69 0.44
C VAL A 55 1.28 10.93 -1.03
N ASP A 56 2.57 11.08 -1.30
CA ASP A 56 3.06 11.39 -2.65
C ASP A 56 3.36 10.12 -3.42
N ALA A 57 4.02 9.16 -2.77
CA ALA A 57 4.48 7.93 -3.40
C ALA A 57 4.67 6.79 -2.40
N ILE A 58 4.50 5.56 -2.89
CA ILE A 58 4.68 4.32 -2.13
C ILE A 58 5.45 3.35 -3.02
N THR A 59 6.61 2.90 -2.55
CA THR A 59 7.31 1.74 -3.11
C THR A 59 7.17 0.59 -2.15
N THR A 60 6.56 -0.51 -2.60
CA THR A 60 6.38 -1.71 -1.80
C THR A 60 7.29 -2.81 -2.32
N THR A 61 8.07 -3.41 -1.42
CA THR A 61 8.83 -4.64 -1.69
C THR A 61 8.04 -5.82 -1.17
N TYR A 62 7.55 -6.63 -2.09
CA TYR A 62 6.79 -7.85 -1.81
C TYR A 62 7.73 -9.05 -1.67
N ARG A 63 7.41 -9.96 -0.76
CA ARG A 63 7.95 -11.32 -0.72
C ARG A 63 7.12 -12.19 -1.68
N MET A 64 7.81 -13.00 -2.48
CA MET A 64 7.20 -13.90 -3.45
C MET A 64 7.25 -15.34 -2.91
N SER A 65 6.33 -16.18 -3.36
CA SER A 65 6.22 -17.60 -2.96
C SER A 65 7.44 -18.45 -3.36
N ASP A 66 8.24 -17.98 -4.33
CA ASP A 66 9.50 -18.61 -4.76
C ASP A 66 10.71 -18.17 -3.90
N GLY A 67 10.49 -17.40 -2.84
CA GLY A 67 11.53 -16.83 -1.97
C GLY A 67 12.20 -15.58 -2.53
N SER A 68 11.87 -15.14 -3.76
CA SER A 68 12.36 -13.89 -4.33
C SER A 68 11.59 -12.68 -3.79
N THR A 69 12.02 -11.47 -4.17
CA THR A 69 11.33 -10.23 -3.84
C THR A 69 11.00 -9.43 -5.09
N LYS A 70 9.90 -8.67 -5.06
CA LYS A 70 9.51 -7.76 -6.15
C LYS A 70 9.18 -6.38 -5.58
N ALA A 71 9.92 -5.36 -6.03
CA ALA A 71 9.63 -3.97 -5.69
C ALA A 71 8.77 -3.31 -6.78
N LEU A 72 7.71 -2.60 -6.37
CA LEU A 72 6.82 -1.83 -7.23
C LEU A 72 6.64 -0.43 -6.68
N ALA A 73 6.81 0.59 -7.53
CA ALA A 73 6.74 2.00 -7.15
C ALA A 73 5.47 2.63 -7.73
N ARG A 74 4.69 3.29 -6.85
CA ARG A 74 3.44 3.98 -7.15
C ARG A 74 3.50 5.41 -6.65
N GLY A 75 2.66 6.26 -7.23
CA GLY A 75 2.66 7.70 -6.97
C GLY A 75 3.76 8.45 -7.72
N SER A 76 4.14 9.60 -7.18
CA SER A 76 5.14 10.51 -7.73
C SER A 76 6.50 9.83 -7.86
N LYS A 77 7.31 10.25 -8.85
CA LYS A 77 8.72 9.87 -8.90
C LYS A 77 9.43 10.42 -7.65
N ILE A 78 10.01 9.53 -6.83
CA ILE A 78 10.77 9.90 -5.63
C ILE A 78 12.23 10.19 -6.04
N PRO A 79 12.73 11.43 -5.90
CA PRO A 79 14.14 11.71 -6.12
C PRO A 79 15.00 10.97 -5.08
N SER A 80 16.18 10.51 -5.50
CA SER A 80 17.16 9.91 -4.58
C SER A 80 17.49 10.91 -3.46
N GLY A 81 17.44 10.44 -2.20
CA GLY A 81 17.72 11.27 -1.03
C GLY A 81 16.59 12.22 -0.61
N SER A 82 15.36 12.06 -1.12
CA SER A 82 14.21 12.88 -0.71
C SER A 82 14.01 12.84 0.83
N PRO A 83 14.10 13.99 1.53
CA PRO A 83 14.05 14.04 3.00
C PRO A 83 12.69 13.64 3.58
N ASN A 84 11.64 13.69 2.75
CA ASN A 84 10.27 13.36 3.13
C ASN A 84 9.92 11.88 2.92
N THR A 85 10.93 11.05 2.70
CA THR A 85 10.79 9.61 2.50
C THR A 85 11.13 8.85 3.77
N LYS A 86 10.25 7.93 4.18
CA LYS A 86 10.46 7.01 5.29
C LYS A 86 10.43 5.57 4.80
N VAL A 87 11.34 4.76 5.31
CA VAL A 87 11.40 3.33 5.03
C VAL A 87 10.89 2.57 6.25
N VAL A 88 9.91 1.70 6.03
CA VAL A 88 9.38 0.78 7.02
C VAL A 88 9.79 -0.62 6.61
N THR A 89 10.79 -1.17 7.29
CA THR A 89 11.22 -2.56 7.12
C THR A 89 10.48 -3.44 8.12
N LEU A 90 10.07 -4.63 7.67
CA LEU A 90 9.46 -5.67 8.50
C LEU A 90 10.48 -6.78 8.72
N SER A 91 10.62 -7.24 9.95
CA SER A 91 11.35 -8.49 10.23
C SER A 91 10.61 -9.69 9.61
N ASP A 92 11.22 -10.86 9.63
CA ASP A 92 10.57 -12.08 9.14
C ASP A 92 9.40 -12.54 10.02
N ASN A 93 9.32 -12.03 11.26
CA ASN A 93 8.19 -12.28 12.15
C ASN A 93 7.11 -11.21 12.07
N GLU A 94 7.36 -10.08 11.40
CA GLU A 94 6.42 -8.97 11.33
C GLU A 94 5.54 -9.04 10.09
N VAL A 95 4.25 -8.71 10.27
CA VAL A 95 3.31 -8.53 9.18
C VAL A 95 2.50 -7.24 9.38
N ILE A 96 2.15 -6.57 8.29
CA ILE A 96 1.16 -5.48 8.34
C ILE A 96 -0.21 -6.12 8.53
N THR A 97 -0.82 -5.92 9.69
CA THR A 97 -2.15 -6.47 10.00
C THR A 97 -3.26 -5.53 9.61
N GLN A 98 -2.98 -4.22 9.49
CA GLN A 98 -3.96 -3.22 9.09
C GLN A 98 -3.30 -2.02 8.40
N ILE A 99 -3.96 -1.51 7.37
CA ILE A 99 -3.66 -0.21 6.76
C ILE A 99 -4.89 0.68 6.98
N CYS A 100 -4.67 1.85 7.57
CA CYS A 100 -5.74 2.81 7.83
C CYS A 100 -5.27 4.24 7.55
N GLY A 101 -6.20 5.19 7.53
CA GLY A 101 -5.87 6.59 7.31
C GLY A 101 -7.05 7.38 6.78
N PHE A 102 -6.77 8.45 6.06
CA PHE A 102 -7.77 9.35 5.48
C PHE A 102 -7.56 9.47 3.98
N ALA A 103 -8.64 9.39 3.22
CA ALA A 103 -8.62 9.62 1.78
C ALA A 103 -9.92 10.28 1.33
N GLY A 104 -9.84 11.13 0.30
CA GLY A 104 -11.00 11.87 -0.20
C GLY A 104 -10.62 13.25 -0.72
N PRO A 105 -11.62 14.14 -0.91
CA PRO A 105 -11.39 15.48 -1.42
C PRO A 105 -10.41 16.28 -0.55
N TYR A 106 -9.42 16.92 -1.19
CA TYR A 106 -8.46 17.81 -0.54
C TYR A 106 -8.62 19.23 -1.09
N SER A 107 -9.01 20.19 -0.25
CA SER A 107 -9.42 21.54 -0.67
C SER A 107 -8.32 22.33 -1.37
N TYR A 108 -7.08 22.26 -0.88
CA TYR A 108 -5.94 22.98 -1.47
C TYR A 108 -5.62 22.48 -2.88
N TYR A 109 -5.49 21.17 -3.06
CA TYR A 109 -5.17 20.54 -4.35
C TYR A 109 -6.38 20.43 -5.28
N LYS A 110 -7.60 20.71 -4.78
CA LYS A 110 -8.86 20.64 -5.53
C LYS A 110 -9.08 19.28 -6.20
N LYS A 111 -8.59 18.19 -5.59
CA LYS A 111 -8.75 16.81 -6.06
C LYS A 111 -8.86 15.83 -4.89
N SER A 112 -9.38 14.64 -5.16
CA SER A 112 -9.39 13.55 -4.18
C SER A 112 -8.06 12.82 -4.14
N LEU A 113 -7.55 12.54 -2.95
CA LEU A 113 -6.20 12.01 -2.70
C LEU A 113 -6.20 10.91 -1.63
N LEU A 114 -5.12 10.14 -1.58
CA LEU A 114 -4.68 9.47 -0.35
C LEU A 114 -3.98 10.50 0.54
N ILE A 115 -4.67 10.93 1.59
CA ILE A 115 -4.27 12.09 2.40
C ILE A 115 -3.33 11.66 3.52
N GLN A 116 -3.69 10.59 4.20
CA GLN A 116 -2.90 10.06 5.29
C GLN A 116 -2.95 8.53 5.28
N MET A 117 -1.85 7.89 5.66
CA MET A 117 -1.76 6.44 5.82
C MET A 117 -0.99 6.07 7.08
N MET A 118 -1.43 5.03 7.77
CA MET A 118 -0.76 4.41 8.92
C MET A 118 -0.76 2.90 8.73
N LEU A 119 0.32 2.27 9.15
CA LEU A 119 0.50 0.83 9.14
C LEU A 119 0.44 0.32 10.57
N VAL A 120 -0.42 -0.66 10.84
CA VAL A 120 -0.38 -1.45 12.07
C VAL A 120 0.39 -2.73 11.78
N ILE A 121 1.44 -2.97 12.54
CA ILE A 121 2.39 -4.05 12.33
C ILE A 121 2.39 -4.93 13.56
N THR A 122 2.24 -6.24 13.35
CA THR A 122 2.23 -7.23 14.43
C THR A 122 3.40 -8.18 14.25
N ASP A 123 4.17 -8.37 15.30
CA ASP A 123 5.14 -9.46 15.41
C ASP A 123 4.37 -10.75 15.75
N LYS A 124 4.35 -11.71 14.83
CA LYS A 124 3.61 -12.97 14.94
C LYS A 124 4.18 -13.92 16.00
N SER A 125 5.45 -13.76 16.36
CA SER A 125 6.10 -14.60 17.37
C SER A 125 5.79 -14.16 18.80
N THR A 126 5.61 -12.86 19.01
CA THR A 126 5.40 -12.27 20.35
C THR A 126 4.01 -11.66 20.56
N GLY A 127 3.24 -11.45 19.49
CA GLY A 127 1.98 -10.71 19.51
C GLY A 127 2.14 -9.21 19.71
N LYS A 128 3.37 -8.67 19.79
CA LYS A 128 3.62 -7.24 19.98
C LYS A 128 3.14 -6.46 18.76
N ILE A 129 2.52 -5.31 19.03
CA ILE A 129 2.02 -4.39 17.99
C ILE A 129 2.87 -3.12 18.00
N ARG A 130 3.23 -2.64 16.82
CA ARG A 130 3.75 -1.28 16.60
C ARG A 130 3.03 -0.62 15.44
N THR A 131 3.09 0.70 15.40
CA THR A 131 2.56 1.49 14.29
C THR A 131 3.69 2.17 13.53
N ALA A 132 3.51 2.34 12.22
CA ALA A 132 4.35 3.21 11.40
C ALA A 132 3.49 4.27 10.71
N GLY A 133 3.91 5.53 10.80
CA GLY A 133 3.16 6.69 10.35
C GLY A 133 2.66 7.56 11.52
N PRO A 134 1.71 8.47 11.28
CA PRO A 134 1.07 8.69 9.99
C PRO A 134 2.03 9.23 8.92
N PHE A 135 1.83 8.79 7.68
CA PHE A 135 2.44 9.35 6.48
C PHE A 135 1.41 10.26 5.81
N GLY A 136 1.81 11.47 5.41
CA GLY A 136 0.88 12.51 4.95
C GLY A 136 0.25 13.28 6.10
N GLY A 137 -0.65 14.22 5.79
CA GLY A 137 -1.27 15.09 6.78
C GLY A 137 -0.31 16.10 7.43
N GLY A 138 0.83 16.42 6.80
CA GLY A 138 1.86 17.29 7.36
C GLY A 138 1.44 18.74 7.69
N ASN A 139 0.26 19.17 7.25
CA ASN A 139 -0.35 20.45 7.66
C ASN A 139 -1.39 20.31 8.79
N GLY A 140 -1.48 19.15 9.44
CA GLY A 140 -2.43 18.89 10.52
C GLY A 140 -3.87 18.65 10.06
N THR A 141 -4.11 18.52 8.75
CA THR A 141 -5.46 18.26 8.22
C THR A 141 -5.85 16.78 8.38
N ALA A 142 -7.09 16.52 8.76
CA ALA A 142 -7.75 15.22 8.68
C ALA A 142 -8.88 15.23 7.64
N GLN A 143 -8.68 15.97 6.53
CA GLN A 143 -9.62 15.99 5.42
C GLN A 143 -9.84 14.59 4.83
N GLY A 144 -11.00 14.38 4.24
CA GLY A 144 -11.41 13.12 3.65
C GLY A 144 -12.15 12.21 4.63
N THR A 145 -12.34 10.96 4.20
CA THR A 145 -13.04 9.93 4.95
C THR A 145 -12.02 8.96 5.52
N PHE A 146 -12.20 8.59 6.78
CA PHE A 146 -11.41 7.54 7.40
C PHE A 146 -11.62 6.20 6.69
N PHE A 147 -10.55 5.46 6.45
CA PHE A 147 -10.60 4.09 5.97
C PHE A 147 -9.73 3.19 6.84
N SER A 148 -10.08 1.91 6.88
CA SER A 148 -9.35 0.90 7.62
C SER A 148 -9.57 -0.47 6.99
N VAL A 149 -8.48 -1.12 6.60
CA VAL A 149 -8.50 -2.45 5.98
C VAL A 149 -7.51 -3.37 6.68
N SER A 150 -8.01 -4.52 7.12
CA SER A 150 -7.20 -5.59 7.69
C SER A 150 -6.61 -6.51 6.63
N SER A 151 -5.49 -7.14 6.98
CA SER A 151 -4.85 -8.23 6.23
C SER A 151 -4.55 -7.87 4.76
N PRO A 152 -3.76 -6.82 4.50
CA PRO A 152 -3.34 -6.47 3.15
C PRO A 152 -2.43 -7.54 2.55
N LEU A 153 -2.75 -7.99 1.34
CA LEU A 153 -1.86 -8.79 0.48
C LEU A 153 -1.02 -7.88 -0.41
N ALA A 154 -1.68 -6.95 -1.11
CA ALA A 154 -1.04 -6.06 -2.06
C ALA A 154 -1.81 -4.74 -2.19
N LEU A 155 -1.16 -3.74 -2.78
CA LEU A 155 -1.78 -2.45 -3.08
C LEU A 155 -2.40 -2.45 -4.48
N ALA A 156 -3.50 -1.73 -4.62
CA ALA A 156 -4.09 -1.36 -5.90
C ALA A 156 -4.61 0.08 -5.81
N GLY A 157 -5.12 0.65 -6.89
CA GLY A 157 -5.73 1.98 -6.86
C GLY A 157 -5.30 2.83 -8.04
N PHE A 158 -5.09 4.12 -7.79
CA PHE A 158 -4.84 5.11 -8.83
C PHE A 158 -3.70 6.05 -8.43
N HIS A 159 -2.81 6.31 -9.38
CA HIS A 159 -1.65 7.17 -9.14
C HIS A 159 -1.29 8.05 -10.36
N SER A 160 -0.60 9.15 -10.08
CA SER A 160 -0.18 10.15 -11.05
C SER A 160 1.37 10.18 -11.09
N PRO A 161 2.04 9.31 -11.87
CA PRO A 161 3.51 9.20 -11.85
C PRO A 161 4.25 10.47 -12.29
N ASP A 162 3.61 11.29 -13.12
CA ASP A 162 4.17 12.54 -13.62
C ASP A 162 3.83 13.75 -12.73
N SER A 163 3.07 13.56 -11.65
CA SER A 163 2.81 14.62 -10.69
C SER A 163 4.00 14.75 -9.73
N PRO A 164 4.64 15.92 -9.61
CA PRO A 164 5.82 16.08 -8.76
C PRO A 164 5.49 16.00 -7.26
N GLN A 165 4.22 16.18 -6.91
CA GLN A 165 3.66 16.13 -5.56
C GLN A 165 2.29 15.44 -5.66
N VAL A 166 1.79 14.87 -4.56
CA VAL A 166 0.44 14.29 -4.48
C VAL A 166 0.12 13.24 -5.56
N GLY A 167 1.09 12.36 -5.81
CA GLY A 167 0.98 11.32 -6.82
C GLY A 167 0.08 10.14 -6.44
N MET A 168 -0.31 9.97 -5.16
CA MET A 168 -1.29 8.94 -4.78
C MET A 168 -2.72 9.51 -4.81
N ALA A 169 -3.44 9.27 -5.90
CA ALA A 169 -4.82 9.73 -6.06
C ALA A 169 -5.79 8.88 -5.23
N GLY A 170 -5.63 7.55 -5.25
CA GLY A 170 -6.45 6.64 -4.45
C GLY A 170 -5.78 5.31 -4.19
N LEU A 171 -6.28 4.64 -3.15
CA LEU A 171 -5.76 3.36 -2.66
C LEU A 171 -6.91 2.36 -2.54
N SER A 172 -6.71 1.18 -3.09
CA SER A 172 -7.48 -0.02 -2.81
C SER A 172 -6.53 -1.07 -2.23
N ILE A 173 -7.05 -1.99 -1.43
CA ILE A 173 -6.24 -3.07 -0.85
C ILE A 173 -6.71 -4.40 -1.44
N VAL A 174 -5.78 -5.16 -1.99
CA VAL A 174 -6.02 -6.56 -2.36
C VAL A 174 -5.82 -7.41 -1.11
N LYS A 175 -6.76 -8.32 -0.88
CA LYS A 175 -6.78 -9.30 0.22
C LYS A 175 -6.80 -10.70 -0.36
N SER A 176 -6.17 -11.66 0.31
CA SER A 176 -6.27 -13.08 -0.03
C SER A 176 -7.21 -13.80 0.92
N SER A 177 -7.95 -14.78 0.40
CA SER A 177 -8.72 -15.75 1.18
C SER A 177 -7.90 -16.96 1.63
N MET A 178 -6.59 -16.99 1.33
CA MET A 178 -5.68 -18.01 1.88
C MET A 178 -5.55 -17.75 3.38
N VAL A 179 -6.50 -18.30 4.12
CA VAL A 179 -6.37 -18.60 5.52
C VAL A 179 -5.72 -19.98 5.58
N GLU A 180 -4.74 -20.14 6.47
CA GLU A 180 -4.13 -21.44 6.79
C GLU A 180 -5.18 -22.53 7.04
#